data_AF-A0A167I5I8-F1
#
_entry.id   AF-A0A167I5I8-F1
#
_cell.length_a   1.000
_cell.length_b   1.000
_cell.length_c   1.000
_cell.angle_alpha   90.00
_cell.angle_beta   90.00
_cell.angle_gamma   90.00
#
_symmetry.space_group_name_H-M   'P 1'
#
loop_
_entity.id
_entity.type
_entity.pdbx_description
1 polymer ?
#
loop_
_entity_poly.entity_id
_entity_poly.type
_entity_poly.pdbx_seq_one_letter_code
_entity_poly.pdbx_strand_id
1 'polypeptide(L)'
;KLLQLARVFCIDVCAYAVMSNHTHTVLYVDDKKAKRLNDKAILIRWHKQFKGTWLTHKFVNGESLTTSERCLLSELIDEYRKRLADISWFMRTLNEDIARKANKEDGCTGRFWEGRFKSQALL
;
A
#
# COMPACT_ATOMS: atom_id res chain seq x y z
N LYS A 1 12.05 1.05 4.11
CA LYS A 1 10.79 0.72 3.41
C LYS A 1 9.55 0.86 4.30
N LEU A 2 9.50 0.23 5.49
CA LEU A 2 8.36 0.28 6.41
C LEU A 2 7.80 1.70 6.67
N LEU A 3 8.62 2.62 7.19
CA LEU A 3 8.20 4.00 7.49
C LEU A 3 7.82 4.81 6.23
N GLN A 4 8.38 4.46 5.07
CA GLN A 4 7.98 5.07 3.80
C GLN A 4 6.58 4.62 3.40
N LEU A 5 6.24 3.33 3.57
CA LEU A 5 4.90 2.82 3.31
C LEU A 5 3.87 3.48 4.24
N ALA A 6 4.21 3.69 5.51
CA ALA A 6 3.33 4.39 6.46
C ALA A 6 2.96 5.82 6.03
N ARG A 7 3.86 6.50 5.30
CA ARG A 7 3.59 7.84 4.74
C ARG A 7 2.66 7.80 3.52
N VAL A 8 2.60 6.67 2.82
CA VAL A 8 1.80 6.49 1.59
C VAL A 8 0.43 5.90 1.91
N PHE A 9 0.40 4.86 2.72
CA PHE A 9 -0.82 4.18 3.16
C PHE A 9 -1.57 5.00 4.21
N CYS A 10 -2.84 4.64 4.43
CA CYS A 10 -3.63 5.10 5.58
C CYS A 10 -3.42 4.15 6.77
N ILE A 11 -2.16 3.78 7.00
CA ILE A 11 -1.74 2.88 8.07
C ILE A 11 -0.51 3.50 8.73
N ASP A 12 -0.59 3.74 10.02
CA ASP A 12 0.52 4.25 10.81
C ASP A 12 1.25 3.07 11.49
N VAL A 13 2.55 3.24 11.71
CA VAL A 13 3.41 2.23 12.36
C VAL A 13 3.64 2.70 13.79
N CYS A 14 3.03 2.01 14.76
CA CYS A 14 3.14 2.35 16.17
C CYS A 14 4.45 1.81 16.78
N ALA A 15 4.83 0.60 16.39
CA ALA A 15 6.07 -0.04 16.83
C ALA A 15 6.51 -1.11 15.82
N TYR A 16 7.78 -1.48 15.84
CA TYR A 16 8.29 -2.63 15.12
C TYR A 16 9.51 -3.24 15.82
N ALA A 17 9.74 -4.53 15.62
CA ALA A 17 10.92 -5.25 16.07
C ALA A 17 11.44 -6.16 14.95
N VAL A 18 12.76 -6.19 14.79
CA VAL A 18 13.46 -7.07 13.84
C VAL A 18 14.27 -8.07 14.65
N MET A 19 14.03 -9.35 14.41
CA MET A 19 14.77 -10.44 15.05
C MET A 19 15.45 -11.27 13.98
N SER A 20 16.26 -12.23 14.41
CA SER A 20 17.06 -13.07 13.51
C SER A 20 16.22 -13.93 12.57
N ASN A 21 14.98 -14.29 12.96
CA ASN A 21 14.13 -15.20 12.19
C ASN A 21 12.74 -14.66 11.83
N HIS A 22 12.32 -13.50 12.37
CA HIS A 22 11.06 -12.86 11.99
C HIS A 22 11.03 -11.38 12.37
N THR A 23 9.95 -10.70 11.96
CA THR A 23 9.68 -9.31 12.32
C THR A 23 8.30 -9.19 12.97
N HIS A 24 8.18 -8.24 13.90
CA HIS A 24 6.90 -7.81 14.46
C HIS A 24 6.63 -6.37 14.05
N THR A 25 5.39 -6.07 13.69
CA THR A 25 4.92 -4.70 13.40
C THR A 25 3.60 -4.46 14.09
N VAL A 26 3.51 -3.37 14.85
CA VAL A 26 2.26 -2.86 15.41
C VAL A 26 1.77 -1.75 14.50
N LEU A 27 0.59 -1.95 13.92
CA LEU A 27 0.01 -1.08 12.89
C LEU A 27 -1.30 -0.50 13.41
N TYR A 28 -1.55 0.77 13.10
CA TYR A 28 -2.84 1.42 13.29
C TYR A 28 -3.48 1.71 11.93
N VAL A 29 -4.64 1.13 11.66
CA VAL A 29 -5.40 1.38 10.43
C VAL A 29 -6.24 2.64 10.62
N ASP A 30 -5.90 3.71 9.89
CA ASP A 30 -6.58 5.00 9.99
C ASP A 30 -7.66 5.13 8.92
N ASP A 31 -8.79 4.45 9.16
CA ASP A 31 -9.97 4.53 8.30
C ASP A 31 -10.54 5.96 8.21
N LYS A 32 -10.34 6.77 9.26
CA LYS A 32 -10.78 8.17 9.27
C LYS A 32 -9.98 8.99 8.26
N LYS A 33 -8.66 8.77 8.19
CA LYS A 33 -7.79 9.37 7.16
C LYS A 33 -8.17 8.88 5.77
N ALA A 34 -8.42 7.58 5.58
CA ALA A 34 -8.85 7.06 4.28
C ALA A 34 -10.15 7.72 3.78
N LYS A 35 -11.12 7.95 4.67
CA LYS A 35 -12.39 8.62 4.37
C LYS A 35 -12.25 10.13 4.14
N ARG A 36 -11.34 10.80 4.86
CA ARG A 36 -11.10 12.25 4.74
C ARG A 36 -10.35 12.62 3.46
N LEU A 37 -9.60 11.69 2.87
CA LEU A 37 -8.82 11.96 1.67
C LEU A 37 -9.72 12.09 0.43
N ASN A 38 -9.52 13.20 -0.29
CA ASN A 38 -10.11 13.38 -1.61
C ASN A 38 -9.52 12.41 -2.64
N ASP A 39 -10.24 12.25 -3.74
CA ASP A 39 -9.94 11.28 -4.78
C ASP A 39 -8.56 11.51 -5.42
N LYS A 40 -8.20 12.76 -5.69
CA LYS A 40 -6.88 13.11 -6.22
C LYS A 40 -5.77 12.71 -5.24
N ALA A 41 -5.99 12.89 -3.94
CA ALA A 41 -5.03 12.53 -2.90
C ALA A 41 -4.89 11.02 -2.69
N ILE A 42 -5.94 10.23 -2.96
CA ILE A 42 -5.88 8.77 -3.04
C ILE A 42 -5.01 8.33 -4.23
N LEU A 43 -5.26 8.90 -5.41
CA LEU A 43 -4.50 8.55 -6.62
C LEU A 43 -3.03 8.94 -6.52
N ILE A 44 -2.71 10.13 -6.02
CA ILE A 44 -1.32 10.56 -5.78
C ILE A 44 -0.61 9.60 -4.83
N ARG A 45 -1.28 9.13 -3.77
CA ARG A 45 -0.70 8.12 -2.85
C ARG A 45 -0.50 6.80 -3.56
N TRP A 46 -1.48 6.33 -4.32
CA TRP A 46 -1.38 5.10 -5.10
C TRP A 46 -0.18 5.16 -6.07
N HIS A 47 -0.03 6.26 -6.81
CA HIS A 47 1.06 6.48 -7.77
C HIS A 47 2.46 6.52 -7.14
N LYS A 48 2.58 6.84 -5.84
CA LYS A 48 3.88 6.79 -5.14
C LYS A 48 4.40 5.36 -4.95
N GLN A 49 3.51 4.36 -4.98
CA GLN A 49 3.87 2.97 -4.70
C GLN A 49 3.60 2.03 -5.89
N PHE A 50 2.65 2.38 -6.75
CA PHE A 50 2.21 1.57 -7.89
C PHE A 50 2.14 2.45 -9.14
N LYS A 51 2.25 1.84 -10.33
CA LYS A 51 2.29 2.62 -11.59
C LYS A 51 0.99 3.37 -11.91
N GLY A 52 -0.16 2.92 -11.40
CA GLY A 52 -1.47 3.43 -11.80
C GLY A 52 -1.86 3.04 -13.23
N THR A 53 -3.03 3.49 -13.67
CA THR A 53 -3.52 3.32 -15.05
C THR A 53 -3.51 4.65 -15.80
N TRP A 54 -3.58 4.61 -17.13
CA TRP A 54 -3.68 5.81 -17.98
C TRP A 54 -4.82 6.74 -17.50
N LEU A 55 -5.99 6.18 -17.19
CA LEU A 55 -7.15 6.94 -16.71
C LEU A 55 -6.87 7.69 -15.40
N THR A 56 -6.15 7.05 -14.47
CA THR A 56 -5.79 7.69 -13.20
C THR A 56 -4.77 8.82 -13.38
N HIS A 57 -3.83 8.69 -14.33
CA HIS A 57 -2.87 9.75 -14.67
C HIS A 57 -3.58 10.93 -15.33
N LYS A 58 -4.46 10.65 -16.30
CA LYS A 58 -5.32 11.65 -16.97
C LYS A 58 -6.06 12.53 -15.95
N PHE A 59 -6.68 11.90 -14.94
CA PHE A 59 -7.36 12.63 -13.87
C PHE A 59 -6.42 13.46 -13.00
N VAL A 60 -5.28 12.91 -12.59
CA VAL A 60 -4.30 13.63 -11.74
C VAL A 60 -3.74 14.86 -12.45
N ASN A 61 -3.54 14.76 -13.78
CA ASN A 61 -3.10 15.85 -14.65
C ASN A 61 -4.17 16.92 -14.89
N GLY A 62 -5.43 16.69 -14.49
CA GLY A 62 -6.52 17.65 -14.65
C GLY A 62 -7.15 17.65 -16.04
N GLU A 63 -6.90 16.62 -16.84
CA GLU A 63 -7.50 16.47 -18.17
C GLU A 63 -9.01 16.16 -18.07
N SER A 64 -9.76 16.56 -19.09
CA SER A 64 -11.21 16.34 -19.13
C SER A 64 -11.56 14.86 -19.28
N LEU A 65 -12.44 14.37 -18.41
CA LEU A 65 -12.98 13.01 -18.46
C LEU A 65 -14.44 13.01 -18.95
N THR A 66 -14.73 12.06 -19.83
CA THR A 66 -16.09 11.70 -20.24
C THR A 66 -16.88 11.11 -19.07
N THR A 67 -18.21 11.07 -19.18
CA THR A 67 -19.08 10.50 -18.13
C THR A 67 -18.74 9.04 -17.81
N SER A 68 -18.48 8.23 -18.83
CA SER A 68 -18.09 6.82 -18.65
C SER A 68 -16.72 6.67 -17.98
N GLU A 69 -15.75 7.50 -18.37
CA GLU A 69 -14.43 7.54 -17.72
C GLU A 69 -14.52 7.94 -16.24
N ARG A 70 -15.41 8.87 -15.89
CA ARG A 70 -15.64 9.28 -14.49
C ARG A 70 -16.24 8.14 -13.66
N CYS A 71 -17.18 7.39 -14.22
CA CYS A 71 -17.77 6.22 -13.56
C CYS A 71 -16.70 5.18 -13.23
N LEU A 72 -15.94 4.76 -14.24
CA LEU A 72 -14.84 3.79 -14.07
C LEU A 72 -13.77 4.29 -13.09
N LEU A 73 -13.43 5.58 -13.17
CA LEU A 73 -12.46 6.17 -12.26
C LEU A 73 -12.95 6.14 -10.81
N SER A 74 -14.23 6.42 -10.56
CA SER A 74 -14.82 6.37 -9.22
C SER A 74 -14.67 4.98 -8.60
N GLU A 75 -14.97 3.93 -9.35
CA GLU A 75 -14.82 2.54 -8.89
C GLU A 75 -13.36 2.21 -8.54
N LEU A 76 -12.41 2.63 -9.39
CA LEU A 76 -10.98 2.46 -9.15
C LEU A 76 -10.49 3.22 -7.91
N ILE A 77 -10.97 4.45 -7.71
CA ILE A 77 -10.60 5.25 -6.54
C ILE A 77 -11.08 4.56 -5.26
N ASP A 78 -12.32 4.06 -5.24
CA ASP A 78 -12.86 3.36 -4.07
C ASP A 78 -12.11 2.07 -3.77
N GLU A 79 -11.71 1.34 -4.82
CA GLU A 79 -10.83 0.18 -4.66
C GLU A 79 -9.47 0.59 -4.07
N TYR A 80 -8.84 1.63 -4.59
CA TYR A 80 -7.52 2.07 -4.12
C TYR A 80 -7.59 2.63 -2.70
N ARG A 81 -8.67 3.34 -2.35
CA ARG A 81 -8.94 3.81 -0.99
C ARG A 81 -9.00 2.66 -0.01
N LYS A 82 -9.72 1.58 -0.34
CA LYS A 82 -9.76 0.34 0.47
C LYS A 82 -8.37 -0.28 0.60
N ARG A 83 -7.65 -0.43 -0.51
CA ARG A 83 -6.29 -1.04 -0.52
C ARG A 83 -5.26 -0.25 0.27
N LEU A 84 -5.33 1.08 0.25
CA LEU A 84 -4.43 1.94 1.03
C LEU A 84 -4.69 1.87 2.55
N ALA A 85 -5.84 1.36 2.98
CA ALA A 85 -6.16 1.08 4.38
C ALA A 85 -6.08 -0.43 4.73
N ASP A 86 -5.65 -1.27 3.80
CA ASP A 86 -5.63 -2.73 3.98
C ASP A 86 -4.26 -3.23 4.46
N ILE A 87 -4.26 -3.93 5.60
CA ILE A 87 -3.05 -4.50 6.21
C ILE A 87 -2.37 -5.51 5.28
N SER A 88 -3.14 -6.32 4.55
CA SER A 88 -2.58 -7.33 3.64
C SER A 88 -1.86 -6.68 2.47
N TRP A 89 -2.38 -5.58 1.91
CA TRP A 89 -1.71 -4.79 0.88
C TRP A 89 -0.45 -4.11 1.39
N PHE A 90 -0.48 -3.59 2.62
CA PHE A 90 0.70 -3.03 3.27
C PHE A 90 1.79 -4.08 3.44
N MET A 91 1.45 -5.22 4.06
CA MET A 91 2.39 -6.32 4.32
C MET A 91 2.91 -6.94 3.02
N ARG A 92 2.05 -7.13 2.01
CA ARG A 92 2.48 -7.60 0.68
C ARG A 92 3.56 -6.70 0.10
N THR A 93 3.33 -5.39 0.13
CA THR A 93 4.26 -4.41 -0.45
C THR A 93 5.58 -4.33 0.33
N LEU A 94 5.52 -4.43 1.65
CA LEU A 94 6.71 -4.47 2.52
C LEU A 94 7.53 -5.74 2.28
N ASN A 95 6.86 -6.89 2.31
CA ASN A 95 7.48 -8.20 2.23
C ASN A 95 8.13 -8.44 0.88
N GLU A 96 7.49 -8.01 -0.20
CA GLU A 96 8.06 -8.11 -1.55
C GLU A 96 9.38 -7.33 -1.68
N ASP A 97 9.43 -6.09 -1.18
CA ASP A 97 10.64 -5.25 -1.24
C ASP A 97 11.80 -5.88 -0.46
N ILE A 98 11.51 -6.40 0.74
CA ILE A 98 12.52 -7.07 1.57
C ILE A 98 12.99 -8.36 0.91
N ALA A 99 12.07 -9.20 0.42
CA ALA A 99 12.40 -10.46 -0.22
C ALA A 99 13.27 -10.27 -1.47
N ARG A 100 12.95 -9.29 -2.30
CA ARG A 100 13.76 -8.96 -3.50
C ARG A 100 15.17 -8.50 -3.13
N LYS A 101 15.31 -7.72 -2.05
CA LYS A 101 16.61 -7.21 -1.59
C LYS A 101 17.47 -8.32 -0.99
N ALA A 102 16.91 -9.12 -0.09
CA ALA A 102 17.60 -10.24 0.53
C ALA A 102 18.06 -11.26 -0.52
N ASN A 103 17.16 -11.70 -1.41
CA ASN A 103 17.52 -12.63 -2.49
C ASN A 103 18.64 -12.06 -3.39
N LYS A 104 18.62 -10.75 -3.67
CA LYS A 104 19.67 -10.10 -4.46
C LYS A 104 21.00 -10.07 -3.71
N GLU A 105 20.98 -9.79 -2.42
CA GLU A 105 22.16 -9.77 -1.54
C GLU A 105 22.81 -11.15 -1.44
N ASP A 106 21.99 -12.19 -1.29
CA ASP A 106 22.44 -13.59 -1.19
C ASP A 106 22.74 -14.24 -2.56
N GLY A 107 22.54 -13.51 -3.67
CA GLY A 107 22.70 -14.03 -5.02
C GLY A 107 21.78 -15.22 -5.34
N CYS A 108 20.65 -15.34 -4.65
CA CYS A 108 19.75 -16.48 -4.75
C CYS A 108 18.38 -16.09 -5.32
N THR A 109 17.57 -17.10 -5.59
CA THR A 109 16.17 -16.93 -6.03
C THR A 109 15.29 -17.84 -5.20
N GLY A 110 14.08 -17.37 -4.85
CA GLY A 110 13.13 -18.20 -4.11
C GLY A 110 12.28 -17.39 -3.15
N ARG A 111 11.65 -18.11 -2.21
CA ARG A 111 10.85 -17.51 -1.14
C ARG A 111 11.74 -17.10 0.01
N PHE A 112 11.68 -15.81 0.35
CA PHE A 112 12.31 -15.28 1.57
C PHE A 112 11.39 -15.39 2.79
N TRP A 113 10.09 -15.16 2.60
CA TRP A 113 9.07 -15.25 3.66
C TRP A 113 8.26 -16.55 3.57
N GLU A 114 7.68 -16.96 4.69
CA GLU A 114 6.59 -17.94 4.72
C GLU A 114 5.37 -17.44 3.93
N GLY A 115 4.50 -18.37 3.54
CA GLY A 115 3.32 -18.04 2.71
C GLY A 115 2.26 -17.21 3.42
N ARG A 116 2.32 -17.04 4.75
CA ARG A 116 1.32 -16.32 5.54
C ARG A 116 2.00 -15.52 6.65
N PHE A 117 1.45 -14.34 6.95
CA PHE A 117 1.76 -13.61 8.18
C PHE A 117 0.65 -13.86 9.21
N LYS A 118 0.99 -13.72 10.50
CA LYS A 118 0.00 -13.75 11.59
C LYS A 118 -0.41 -12.31 11.91
N SER A 119 -1.70 -12.09 12.10
CA SER A 119 -2.26 -10.80 12.49
C SER A 119 -3.20 -10.99 13.66
N GLN A 120 -3.04 -10.17 14.69
CA GLN A 120 -3.91 -10.14 15.86
C GLN A 120 -4.35 -8.70 16.08
N ALA A 121 -5.66 -8.49 16.21
CA ALA A 121 -6.19 -7.19 16.58
C ALA A 121 -5.74 -6.86 18.01
N LEU A 122 -5.17 -5.67 18.16
CA LEU A 122 -4.85 -5.08 19.45
C LEU A 122 -5.91 -4.01 19.74
N LEU A 123 -6.30 -3.92 21.02
CA LEU A 123 -7.41 -3.13 21.57
C LEU A 123 -7.63 -1.76 20.90
#